data_AF-A0A7K2PQE1-F1
#
_entry.id   AF-A0A7K2PQE1-F1
#
_cell.length_a   1.000
_cell.length_b   1.000
_cell.length_c   1.000
_cell.angle_alpha   90.00
_cell.angle_beta   90.00
_cell.angle_gamma   90.00
#
_symmetry.space_group_name_H-M   'P 1'
#
loop_
_entity.id
_entity.type
_entity.pdbx_description
1 polymer ?
#
loop_
_entity_poly.entity_id
_entity_poly.type
_entity_poly.pdbx_seq_one_letter_code
_entity_poly.pdbx_strand_id
1 'polypeptide(L)'
;MTSYQPSRDRDAGPVYDVVVLAGGAARRLDGADKPGVRVGGRALLDRVLAACDDAATTVFVADPRPTARPVTWAREDPPGGGPLAALDAG
;
A
#
# COMPACT_ATOMS: atom_id res chain seq x y z
N MET A 1 -16.96 -25.25 -22.45
CA MET A 1 -16.59 -23.94 -21.87
C MET A 1 -15.29 -24.16 -21.10
N THR A 2 -14.16 -24.02 -21.78
CA THR A 2 -12.84 -24.36 -21.24
C THR A 2 -12.38 -23.20 -20.36
N SER A 3 -12.34 -23.41 -19.05
CA SER A 3 -11.82 -22.44 -18.10
C SER A 3 -10.31 -22.30 -18.31
N TYR A 4 -9.85 -21.09 -18.64
CA TYR A 4 -8.45 -20.72 -18.51
C TYR A 4 -8.09 -20.71 -17.01
N GLN A 5 -7.31 -21.70 -16.58
CA GLN A 5 -6.58 -21.62 -15.32
C GLN A 5 -5.14 -21.25 -15.68
N PRO A 6 -4.69 -20.01 -15.41
CA PRO A 6 -3.28 -19.70 -15.55
C PRO A 6 -2.50 -20.62 -14.60
N SER A 7 -1.56 -21.38 -15.16
CA SER A 7 -0.56 -22.11 -14.38
C SER A 7 0.16 -21.09 -13.51
N ARG A 8 -0.11 -21.12 -12.20
CA ARG A 8 0.71 -20.42 -11.23
C ARG A 8 2.00 -21.22 -11.09
N ASP A 9 2.95 -20.96 -11.98
CA ASP A 9 4.36 -21.18 -11.67
C ASP A 9 4.66 -20.30 -10.46
N ARG A 10 4.49 -20.88 -9.27
CA ARG A 10 4.82 -20.29 -7.98
C ARG A 10 6.28 -20.55 -7.61
N ASP A 11 7.14 -20.81 -8.59
CA ASP A 11 8.58 -20.87 -8.41
C ASP A 11 9.16 -19.48 -8.71
N ALA A 12 9.38 -18.73 -7.63
CA ALA A 12 10.06 -17.46 -7.54
C ALA A 12 9.69 -16.44 -8.63
N GLY A 13 8.52 -15.81 -8.46
CA GLY A 13 8.29 -14.49 -9.04
C GLY A 13 9.46 -13.56 -8.68
N PRO A 14 9.82 -12.59 -9.55
CA PRO A 14 10.95 -11.71 -9.29
C PRO A 14 10.82 -11.08 -7.89
N VAL A 15 11.91 -11.08 -7.13
CA VAL A 15 11.96 -10.41 -5.83
C VAL A 15 11.60 -8.94 -6.04
N TYR A 16 10.62 -8.46 -5.29
CA TYR A 16 10.12 -7.10 -5.44
C TYR A 16 9.91 -6.44 -4.09
N ASP A 17 10.01 -5.11 -4.10
CA ASP A 17 9.66 -4.23 -2.99
C ASP A 17 8.40 -3.45 -3.35
N VAL A 18 7.70 -2.97 -2.33
CA VAL A 18 6.45 -2.22 -2.49
C VAL A 18 6.53 -0.88 -1.77
N VAL A 19 6.18 0.16 -2.51
CA VAL A 19 5.96 1.51 -2.02
C VAL A 19 4.48 1.84 -2.12
N VAL A 20 3.85 2.14 -0.98
CA VAL A 20 2.43 2.49 -0.93
C VAL A 20 2.27 3.95 -0.55
N LEU A 21 1.87 4.76 -1.53
CA LEU A 21 1.58 6.17 -1.35
C LEU A 21 0.19 6.32 -0.72
N ALA A 22 0.15 6.27 0.61
CA ALA A 22 -1.07 6.23 1.41
C ALA A 22 -1.44 7.60 2.03
N GLY A 23 -0.61 8.62 1.82
CA GLY A 23 -0.81 9.98 2.29
C GLY A 23 -1.71 10.86 1.41
N GLY A 24 -1.70 12.15 1.72
CA GLY A 24 -2.44 13.19 1.00
C GLY A 24 -3.73 13.62 1.69
N ALA A 25 -4.20 14.83 1.34
CA ALA A 25 -5.27 15.54 2.05
C ALA A 25 -6.69 14.94 1.90
N ALA A 26 -6.84 13.78 1.25
CA ALA A 26 -8.12 13.10 1.03
C ALA A 26 -9.29 14.02 0.61
N ARG A 27 -9.02 15.07 -0.17
CA ARG A 27 -9.99 16.16 -0.45
C ARG A 27 -11.32 15.70 -1.05
N ARG A 28 -11.33 14.58 -1.78
CA ARG A 28 -12.54 13.99 -2.39
C ARG A 28 -13.34 13.10 -1.44
N LEU A 29 -12.85 12.85 -0.23
CA LEU A 29 -13.53 12.10 0.84
C LEU A 29 -13.78 13.01 2.06
N ASP A 30 -13.94 14.32 1.86
CA ASP A 30 -14.10 15.31 2.94
C ASP A 30 -12.99 15.25 4.02
N GLY A 31 -11.77 14.92 3.61
CA GLY A 31 -10.63 14.79 4.53
C GLY A 31 -10.59 13.47 5.31
N ALA A 32 -11.46 12.50 4.99
CA ALA A 32 -11.46 11.20 5.65
C ALA A 32 -10.14 10.44 5.45
N ASP A 33 -9.74 9.73 6.50
CA ASP A 33 -8.53 8.91 6.54
C ASP A 33 -8.60 7.72 5.56
N LYS A 34 -8.14 7.95 4.33
CA LYS A 34 -8.19 6.98 3.20
C LYS A 34 -7.66 5.60 3.54
N PRO A 35 -6.49 5.43 4.18
CA PRO A 35 -5.99 4.10 4.51
C PRO A 35 -6.89 3.35 5.51
N GLY A 36 -7.60 4.09 6.37
CA GLY A 36 -8.60 3.56 7.31
C GLY A 36 -9.98 3.28 6.70
N VAL A 37 -10.25 3.73 5.48
CA VAL A 37 -11.53 3.45 4.79
C VAL A 37 -11.72 1.95 4.68
N ARG A 38 -12.91 1.50 5.10
CA ARG A 38 -13.29 0.09 5.01
C ARG A 38 -14.12 -0.16 3.77
N VAL A 39 -13.66 -1.08 2.94
CA VAL A 39 -14.46 -1.69 1.86
C VAL A 39 -14.75 -3.11 2.29
N GLY A 40 -15.96 -3.65 2.10
CA GLY A 40 -16.29 -5.04 2.43
C GLY A 40 -15.78 -5.52 3.81
N GLY A 41 -15.86 -4.68 4.84
CA GLY A 41 -15.43 -5.01 6.20
C GLY A 41 -13.92 -5.10 6.46
N ARG A 42 -13.03 -4.70 5.54
CA ARG A 42 -11.57 -4.63 5.76
C ARG A 42 -11.03 -3.24 5.41
N ALA A 43 -10.00 -2.76 6.12
CA ALA A 43 -9.35 -1.50 5.76
C ALA A 43 -8.65 -1.61 4.39
N LEU A 44 -8.58 -0.52 3.64
CA LEU A 44 -7.85 -0.48 2.37
C LEU A 44 -6.36 -0.79 2.58
N LEU A 45 -5.79 -0.30 3.67
CA LEU A 45 -4.42 -0.61 4.10
C LEU A 45 -4.15 -2.12 4.19
N ASP A 46 -5.00 -2.84 4.94
CA ASP A 46 -4.86 -4.29 5.13
C ASP A 46 -5.02 -5.07 3.83
N ARG A 47 -5.80 -4.54 2.87
CA ARG A 47 -5.91 -5.16 1.54
C ARG A 47 -4.61 -5.09 0.77
N VAL A 48 -3.92 -3.95 0.80
CA VAL A 48 -2.64 -3.79 0.11
C VAL A 48 -1.61 -4.73 0.73
N LEU A 49 -1.57 -4.82 2.07
CA LEU A 49 -0.67 -5.74 2.76
C LEU A 49 -0.92 -7.21 2.41
N ALA A 50 -2.18 -7.60 2.26
CA ALA A 50 -2.54 -8.96 1.85
C ALA A 50 -2.26 -9.24 0.36
N ALA A 51 -2.29 -8.21 -0.49
CA ALA A 51 -2.04 -8.35 -1.93
C ALA A 51 -0.54 -8.45 -2.26
N CYS A 52 0.31 -7.94 -1.37
CA CYS A 52 1.77 -7.92 -1.52
C CYS A 52 2.44 -8.71 -0.40
N ASP A 53 1.88 -9.87 -0.06
CA ASP A 53 2.32 -10.65 1.10
C ASP A 53 3.74 -11.21 0.94
N ASP A 54 4.17 -11.42 -0.29
CA ASP A 54 5.49 -11.91 -0.72
C ASP A 54 6.53 -10.82 -1.04
N ALA A 55 6.19 -9.53 -0.85
CA ALA A 55 7.16 -8.44 -1.01
C ALA A 55 8.31 -8.55 0.01
N ALA A 56 9.54 -8.35 -0.45
CA ALA A 56 10.73 -8.37 0.42
C ALA A 56 10.70 -7.19 1.40
N THR A 57 10.35 -6.00 0.90
CA THR A 57 10.14 -4.77 1.70
C THR A 57 8.80 -4.15 1.39
N THR A 58 8.13 -3.60 2.41
CA THR A 58 6.91 -2.79 2.25
C THR A 58 7.10 -1.46 2.97
N VAL A 59 7.07 -0.37 2.20
CA VAL A 59 7.15 1.01 2.68
C VAL A 59 5.79 1.69 2.50
N PHE A 60 5.31 2.31 3.58
CA PHE A 60 4.12 3.16 3.55
C PHE A 60 4.51 4.62 3.72
N VAL A 61 4.16 5.44 2.74
CA VAL A 61 4.38 6.89 2.78
C VAL A 61 3.13 7.56 3.33
N ALA A 62 3.07 7.68 4.67
CA ALA A 62 1.95 8.24 5.43
C ALA A 62 2.30 8.33 6.93
N ASP A 63 1.40 8.94 7.73
CA ASP A 63 1.53 8.91 9.18
C ASP A 63 1.36 7.47 9.73
N PRO A 64 2.24 7.00 10.63
CA PRO A 64 2.21 5.65 11.20
C PRO A 64 0.89 5.30 11.89
N ARG A 65 0.48 4.04 11.76
CA ARG A 65 -0.75 3.50 12.36
C ARG A 65 -0.65 1.98 12.54
N PRO A 66 -1.55 1.36 13.34
CA PRO A 66 -1.59 -0.09 13.46
C PRO A 66 -1.81 -0.79 12.11
N THR A 67 -1.03 -1.83 11.85
CA THR A 67 -1.09 -2.68 10.65
C THR A 67 -1.16 -4.15 11.02
N ALA A 68 -1.70 -4.98 10.12
CA ALA A 68 -1.77 -6.43 10.33
C ALA A 68 -0.39 -7.12 10.37
N ARG A 69 0.67 -6.48 9.86
CA ARG A 69 2.06 -6.93 9.91
C ARG A 69 3.03 -5.74 10.00
N PRO A 70 4.29 -5.94 10.43
CA PRO A 70 5.29 -4.87 10.42
C PRO A 70 5.51 -4.28 9.01
N VAL A 71 5.70 -2.97 8.95
CA VAL A 71 6.04 -2.21 7.72
C VAL A 71 7.00 -1.08 8.07
N THR A 72 7.72 -0.59 7.05
CA THR A 72 8.50 0.65 7.16
C THR A 72 7.58 1.84 6.85
N TRP A 73 7.73 2.91 7.63
CA TRP A 73 7.00 4.16 7.40
C TRP A 73 7.94 5.24 6.89
N ALA A 74 7.47 6.01 5.91
CA ALA A 74 8.15 7.14 5.33
C ALA A 74 7.22 8.36 5.26
N ARG A 75 7.79 9.55 5.11
CA ARG A 75 7.04 10.80 4.99
C ARG A 75 7.81 11.80 4.14
N GLU A 76 7.10 12.49 3.28
CA GLU A 76 7.59 13.64 2.52
C GLU A 76 8.13 14.74 3.45
N ASP A 77 9.23 15.38 3.06
CA ASP A 77 9.75 16.60 3.68
C ASP A 77 9.94 17.72 2.62
N PRO A 78 9.14 18.81 2.67
CA PRO A 78 8.03 19.05 3.59
C PRO A 78 6.80 18.18 3.28
N PRO A 79 5.92 17.94 4.27
CA PRO A 79 4.74 17.10 4.06
C PRO A 79 3.75 17.72 3.06
N GLY A 80 3.22 16.90 2.15
CA GLY A 80 2.21 17.33 1.17
C GLY A 80 2.80 17.87 -0.15
N GLY A 81 4.05 17.55 -0.46
CA GLY A 81 4.71 17.79 -1.74
C GLY A 81 4.13 16.97 -2.90
N GLY A 82 3.31 15.95 -2.61
CA GLY A 82 2.54 15.21 -3.60
C GLY A 82 3.24 13.93 -4.08
N PRO A 83 2.70 13.24 -5.11
CA PRO A 83 3.08 11.85 -5.42
C PRO A 83 4.56 11.63 -5.72
N LEU A 84 5.23 12.60 -6.36
CA LEU A 84 6.65 12.49 -6.68
C LEU A 84 7.53 12.65 -5.44
N ALA A 85 7.23 13.63 -4.58
CA ALA A 85 7.91 13.77 -3.30
C ALA A 85 7.65 12.54 -2.40
N ALA A 86 6.45 11.96 -2.49
CA ALA A 86 6.08 10.78 -1.73
C ALA A 86 6.92 9.58 -2.15
N LEU A 87 7.10 9.37 -3.46
CA LEU A 87 7.92 8.29 -3.99
C LEU A 87 9.41 8.47 -3.68
N ASP A 88 9.91 9.71 -3.67
CA ASP A 88 11.30 10.02 -3.28
C ASP A 88 11.56 9.74 -1.80
N ALA A 89 10.56 9.96 -0.95
CA ALA A 89 10.66 9.75 0.49
C ALA A 89 10.71 8.27 0.91
N GLY A 90 10.26 7.33 0.07
CA GLY A 90 10.37 5.90 0.38
C GLY A 90 9.61 5.00 -0.56
#